data_AF-A0A1Z9EC88-F1
#
_entry.id   AF-A0A1Z9EC88-F1
#
_cell.length_a   1.000
_cell.length_b   1.000
_cell.length_c   1.000
_cell.angle_alpha   90.00
_cell.angle_beta   90.00
_cell.angle_gamma   90.00
#
_symmetry.space_group_name_H-M   'P 1'
#
loop_
_entity.id
_entity.type
_entity.pdbx_description
1 polymer ?
#
loop_
_entity_poly.entity_id
_entity_poly.type
_entity_poly.pdbx_seq_one_letter_code
_entity_poly.pdbx_strand_id
1 'polypeptide(L)'
;MRARMRSELTAQKDNATRFDLKRDPGGIVDIEFVVQFLVLAHADEFPSLTKWSDVIRLLEALGQKLLISPADASALSEAYLAYRGAIHVLTLEGLGPRVSDAAYSSQREQVRRVAESLLPGL
;
A
#
# COMPACT_ATOMS: atom_id res chain seq x y z
N MET A 1 -2.95 13.82 5.86
CA MET A 1 -3.86 12.81 6.48
C MET A 1 -3.10 11.57 6.94
N ARG A 2 -2.42 10.85 6.03
CA ARG A 2 -1.71 9.60 6.37
C ARG A 2 -0.57 9.76 7.38
N ALA A 3 0.27 10.80 7.28
CA ALA A 3 1.32 11.07 8.26
C ALA A 3 0.77 11.21 9.70
N ARG A 4 -0.38 11.87 9.86
CA ARG A 4 -1.10 11.97 11.14
C ARG A 4 -1.64 10.61 11.61
N MET A 5 -2.24 9.82 10.70
CA MET A 5 -2.68 8.46 11.06
C MET A 5 -1.51 7.59 11.53
N ARG A 6 -0.32 7.75 10.95
CA ARG A 6 0.90 7.05 11.39
C ARG A 6 1.30 7.46 12.81
N SER A 7 1.33 8.76 13.12
CA SER A 7 1.74 9.22 14.45
C SER A 7 0.79 8.72 15.55
N GLU A 8 -0.52 8.73 15.29
CA GLU A 8 -1.54 8.21 16.22
C GLU A 8 -1.39 6.69 16.47
N LEU A 9 -0.97 5.92 15.46
CA LEU A 9 -0.75 4.47 15.56
C LEU A 9 0.61 4.09 16.17
N THR A 10 1.61 4.97 16.08
CA THR A 10 2.97 4.70 16.56
C THR A 10 3.06 4.72 18.09
N ALA A 11 2.12 5.39 18.78
CA ALA A 11 2.02 5.42 20.23
C ALA A 11 1.72 4.04 20.88
N GLN A 12 1.48 2.99 20.09
CA GLN A 12 1.14 1.64 20.54
C GLN A 12 2.24 0.59 20.26
N LYS A 13 3.46 1.00 19.92
CA LYS A 13 4.54 0.08 19.49
C LYS A 13 5.43 -0.36 20.66
N ASP A 14 5.18 -1.56 21.19
CA ASP A 14 6.03 -2.24 22.17
C ASP A 14 7.12 -3.17 21.58
N ASN A 15 7.30 -3.24 20.25
CA ASN A 15 8.33 -4.12 19.66
C ASN A 15 8.82 -3.62 18.29
N ALA A 16 10.06 -3.14 18.23
CA ALA A 16 10.71 -2.64 17.02
C ALA A 16 11.14 -3.73 16.01
N THR A 17 10.83 -5.01 16.28
CA THR A 17 11.33 -6.17 15.52
C THR A 17 10.30 -6.82 14.59
N ARG A 18 9.11 -6.22 14.45
CA ARG A 18 8.03 -6.74 13.60
C ARG A 18 7.53 -5.68 12.62
N PHE A 19 7.10 -6.15 11.46
CA PHE A 19 6.46 -5.34 10.43
C PHE A 19 4.94 -5.58 10.44
N ASP A 20 4.16 -4.52 10.63
CA ASP A 20 2.70 -4.55 10.48
C ASP A 20 2.32 -4.39 8.99
N LEU A 21 1.94 -5.49 8.36
CA LEU A 21 1.63 -5.58 6.92
C LEU A 21 0.57 -4.57 6.47
N LYS A 22 -0.27 -4.10 7.39
CA LYS A 22 -1.34 -3.16 7.07
C LYS A 22 -0.90 -1.72 7.31
N ARG A 23 -0.36 -1.42 8.49
CA ARG A 23 -0.28 -0.05 9.02
C ARG A 23 1.08 0.60 8.90
N ASP A 24 2.16 -0.19 8.85
CA ASP A 24 3.51 0.35 8.85
C ASP A 24 3.91 0.96 7.50
N PRO A 25 4.96 1.79 7.46
CA PRO A 25 5.51 2.29 6.21
C PRO A 25 5.92 1.16 5.26
N GLY A 26 5.39 1.21 4.03
CA GLY A 26 5.51 0.16 3.04
C GLY A 26 4.41 -0.91 3.11
N GLY A 27 3.43 -0.75 4.00
CA GLY A 27 2.28 -1.66 4.15
C GLY A 27 1.09 -1.31 3.26
N ILE A 28 0.01 -2.09 3.37
CA ILE A 28 -1.20 -1.99 2.54
C ILE A 28 -1.77 -0.57 2.51
N VAL A 29 -1.84 0.11 3.66
CA VAL A 29 -2.46 1.44 3.72
C VAL A 29 -1.69 2.46 2.87
N ASP A 30 -0.37 2.33 2.72
CA ASP A 30 0.37 3.24 1.84
C ASP A 30 0.02 3.00 0.37
N ILE A 31 -0.17 1.75 -0.04
CA ILE A 31 -0.63 1.38 -1.38
C ILE A 31 -2.02 1.96 -1.65
N GLU A 32 -2.94 1.81 -0.69
CA GLU A 32 -4.30 2.36 -0.78
C GLU A 32 -4.27 3.89 -0.93
N PHE A 33 -3.41 4.58 -0.18
CA PHE A 33 -3.26 6.04 -0.27
C PHE A 33 -2.69 6.49 -1.62
N VAL A 34 -1.69 5.79 -2.17
CA VAL A 34 -1.16 6.08 -3.51
C VAL A 34 -2.26 5.97 -4.56
N VAL A 35 -3.00 4.86 -4.55
CA VAL A 35 -4.10 4.63 -5.51
C VAL A 35 -5.20 5.67 -5.37
N GLN A 36 -5.67 5.91 -4.14
CA GLN A 36 -6.72 6.88 -3.87
C GLN A 36 -6.31 8.30 -4.29
N PHE A 37 -5.07 8.68 -4.00
CA PHE A 37 -4.54 9.97 -4.44
C PHE A 37 -4.57 10.11 -5.96
N LEU A 38 -4.02 9.13 -6.69
CA LEU A 38 -3.97 9.19 -8.15
C LEU A 38 -5.36 9.20 -8.78
N VAL A 39 -6.30 8.41 -8.25
CA VAL A 39 -7.70 8.45 -8.71
C VAL A 39 -8.31 9.82 -8.48
N LEU A 40 -8.17 10.41 -7.28
CA LEU A 40 -8.72 11.73 -6.98
C LEU A 40 -8.08 12.84 -7.83
N ALA A 41 -6.78 12.74 -8.11
CA ALA A 41 -6.05 13.72 -8.91
C ALA A 41 -6.44 13.68 -10.40
N HIS A 42 -6.87 12.53 -10.92
CA HIS A 42 -7.00 12.30 -12.36
C HIS A 42 -8.37 11.79 -12.84
N ALA A 43 -9.34 11.57 -11.94
CA ALA A 43 -10.66 11.05 -12.33
C ALA A 43 -11.46 12.00 -13.24
N ASP A 44 -11.21 13.31 -13.19
CA ASP A 44 -11.82 14.29 -14.09
C ASP A 44 -11.34 14.10 -15.54
N GLU A 45 -10.02 13.96 -15.71
CA GLU A 45 -9.38 13.73 -17.02
C GLU A 45 -9.65 12.30 -17.54
N PHE A 46 -9.67 11.32 -16.65
CA PHE A 46 -9.89 9.92 -16.97
C PHE A 46 -11.09 9.33 -16.19
N PRO A 47 -12.34 9.58 -16.63
CA PRO A 47 -13.53 9.07 -15.95
C PRO A 47 -13.57 7.55 -15.80
N SER A 48 -12.82 6.80 -16.63
CA SER A 48 -12.65 5.36 -16.48
C SER A 48 -12.08 4.93 -15.13
N LEU A 49 -11.34 5.81 -14.44
CA LEU A 49 -10.78 5.55 -13.10
C LEU A 49 -11.86 5.40 -12.03
N THR A 50 -13.10 5.83 -12.27
CA THR A 50 -14.22 5.66 -11.32
C THR A 50 -15.04 4.39 -11.58
N LYS A 51 -14.65 3.57 -12.56
CA LYS A 51 -15.37 2.33 -12.92
C LYS A 51 -15.27 1.25 -11.83
N TRP A 52 -14.14 1.20 -11.14
CA TRP A 52 -13.84 0.18 -10.12
C TRP A 52 -13.43 0.84 -8.82
N SER A 53 -13.53 0.09 -7.73
CA SER A 53 -13.19 0.57 -6.39
C SER A 53 -12.10 -0.24 -5.69
N ASP A 54 -11.65 -1.35 -6.27
CA ASP A 54 -10.58 -2.19 -5.70
C ASP A 54 -9.20 -1.77 -6.21
N VAL A 55 -8.21 -1.95 -5.33
CA VAL A 55 -6.82 -1.54 -5.54
C VAL A 55 -6.20 -2.14 -6.80
N ILE A 56 -6.46 -3.41 -7.10
CA ILE A 56 -5.78 -4.12 -8.19
C ILE A 56 -6.22 -3.59 -9.56
N ARG A 57 -7.53 -3.53 -9.81
CA ARG A 57 -8.04 -2.98 -11.09
C ARG A 57 -7.73 -1.50 -11.23
N LEU A 58 -7.67 -0.76 -10.13
CA LEU A 58 -7.25 0.64 -10.16
C LEU A 58 -5.75 0.79 -10.48
N LEU A 59 -4.86 -0.01 -9.87
CA LEU A 59 -3.42 -0.01 -10.23
C LEU A 59 -3.19 -0.36 -11.69
N GLU A 60 -3.92 -1.35 -12.21
CA GLU A 60 -3.89 -1.70 -13.64
C GLU A 60 -4.29 -0.51 -14.52
N ALA A 61 -5.44 0.12 -14.22
CA ALA A 61 -5.93 1.27 -14.98
C ALA A 61 -4.96 2.46 -14.91
N LEU A 62 -4.42 2.76 -13.72
CA LEU A 62 -3.44 3.82 -13.51
C LEU A 62 -2.15 3.57 -14.31
N GLY A 63 -1.66 2.32 -14.33
CA GLY A 63 -0.51 1.92 -15.14
C GLY A 63 -0.77 2.02 -16.65
N GLN A 64 -1.95 1.61 -17.12
CA GLN A 64 -2.35 1.74 -18.53
C GLN A 64 -2.44 3.21 -19.00
N LYS A 65 -2.76 4.14 -18.09
CA LYS A 65 -2.77 5.58 -18.36
C LYS A 65 -1.43 6.28 -18.12
N LEU A 66 -0.39 5.53 -17.73
CA LEU A 66 0.95 6.04 -17.41
C LEU A 66 0.96 7.11 -16.30
N LEU A 67 -0.07 7.12 -15.44
CA LEU A 67 -0.12 7.97 -14.24
C LEU A 67 0.80 7.46 -13.12
N ILE A 68 1.21 6.20 -13.25
CA ILE A 68 2.27 5.52 -12.52
C ILE A 68 2.99 4.63 -13.54
N SER A 69 4.29 4.37 -13.34
CA SER A 69 5.01 3.47 -14.25
C SER A 69 4.38 2.06 -14.21
N PRO A 70 4.29 1.34 -15.35
CA PRO A 70 3.75 -0.02 -15.36
C PRO A 70 4.51 -0.98 -14.42
N ALA A 71 5.82 -0.77 -14.26
CA ALA A 71 6.64 -1.55 -13.34
C ALA A 71 6.24 -1.30 -11.88
N ASP A 72 6.01 -0.04 -11.49
CA ASP A 72 5.57 0.31 -10.14
C ASP A 72 4.14 -0.19 -9.88
N ALA A 73 3.24 -0.09 -10.86
CA ALA A 73 1.89 -0.64 -10.75
C ALA A 73 1.90 -2.16 -10.50
N SER A 74 2.75 -2.90 -11.19
CA SER A 74 2.94 -4.34 -10.97
C SER A 74 3.51 -4.61 -9.57
N ALA A 75 4.57 -3.91 -9.18
CA ALA A 75 5.20 -4.09 -7.88
C ALA A 75 4.24 -3.81 -6.71
N LEU A 76 3.44 -2.74 -6.81
CA LEU A 76 2.40 -2.44 -5.82
C LEU A 76 1.30 -3.50 -5.79
N SER A 77 0.90 -4.03 -6.94
CA SER A 77 -0.12 -5.08 -7.05
C SER A 77 0.37 -6.38 -6.39
N GLU A 78 1.60 -6.79 -6.69
CA GLU A 78 2.24 -7.97 -6.09
C GLU A 78 2.37 -7.83 -4.57
N ALA A 79 2.85 -6.67 -4.09
CA ALA A 79 2.94 -6.38 -2.67
C ALA A 79 1.57 -6.42 -1.98
N TYR A 80 0.55 -5.78 -2.57
CA TYR A 80 -0.81 -5.76 -2.03
C TYR A 80 -1.39 -7.18 -1.91
N LEU A 81 -1.28 -8.00 -2.95
CA LEU A 81 -1.77 -9.38 -2.94
C LEU A 81 -1.03 -10.24 -1.91
N ALA A 82 0.30 -10.12 -1.84
CA ALA A 82 1.11 -10.85 -0.87
C ALA A 82 0.72 -10.49 0.57
N TYR A 83 0.59 -9.20 0.88
CA TYR A 83 0.23 -8.73 2.22
C TYR A 83 -1.19 -9.14 2.59
N ARG A 84 -2.16 -8.98 1.67
CA ARG A 84 -3.54 -9.40 1.89
C ARG A 84 -3.64 -10.90 2.14
N GLY A 85 -2.93 -11.72 1.35
CA GLY A 85 -2.87 -13.16 1.52
C GLY A 85 -2.29 -13.56 2.89
N ALA A 86 -1.15 -12.96 3.27
CA ALA A 86 -0.53 -13.22 4.56
C ALA A 86 -1.43 -12.82 5.74
N ILE A 87 -2.11 -11.68 5.67
CA ILE A 87 -3.08 -11.27 6.69
C ILE A 87 -4.24 -12.27 6.79
N HIS A 88 -4.73 -12.80 5.67
CA HIS A 88 -5.78 -13.82 5.70
C HIS A 88 -5.32 -15.09 6.43
N VAL A 89 -4.11 -15.58 6.16
CA VAL A 89 -3.53 -16.74 6.87
C VAL A 89 -3.39 -16.46 8.37
N LEU A 90 -2.76 -15.34 8.74
CA LEU A 90 -2.58 -14.94 10.14
C LEU A 90 -3.91 -14.84 10.89
N THR A 91 -4.95 -14.31 10.22
CA THR A 91 -6.30 -14.21 10.81
C THR A 91 -6.89 -15.59 11.11
N LEU A 92 -6.71 -16.57 10.22
CA LEU A 92 -7.17 -17.95 10.45
C LEU A 92 -6.44 -18.61 11.62
N GLU A 93 -5.20 -18.21 11.90
CA GLU A 93 -4.42 -18.64 13.06
C GLU A 93 -4.74 -17.84 14.34
N GLY A 94 -5.66 -16.88 14.29
CA GLY A 94 -5.99 -16.01 15.43
C GLY A 94 -4.90 -14.99 15.77
N LEU A 95 -3.98 -14.72 14.83
CA LEU A 95 -2.87 -13.78 14.99
C LEU A 95 -3.19 -12.42 14.37
N GLY A 96 -2.48 -11.39 14.84
CA GLY A 96 -2.53 -10.05 14.24
C GLY A 96 -1.72 -9.94 12.93
N PRO A 97 -1.85 -8.83 12.18
CA PRO A 97 -1.26 -8.66 10.84
C PRO A 97 0.26 -8.37 10.87
N ARG A 98 0.98 -8.90 11.86
CA ARG A 98 2.39 -8.58 12.11
C ARG A 98 3.27 -9.79 11.80
N VAL A 99 4.25 -9.59 10.93
CA VAL A 99 5.27 -10.58 10.55
C VAL A 99 6.65 -10.19 11.09
N SER A 100 7.65 -11.04 10.90
CA SER A 100 9.04 -10.66 11.18
C SER A 100 9.46 -9.50 10.29
N ASP A 101 10.33 -8.61 10.78
CA ASP A 101 10.78 -7.45 9.99
C ASP A 101 11.54 -7.84 8.70
N ALA A 102 12.16 -9.02 8.68
CA ALA A 102 12.81 -9.57 7.49
C ALA A 102 11.83 -10.05 6.41
N ALA A 103 10.58 -10.37 6.77
CA ALA A 103 9.58 -10.82 5.81
C ALA A 103 9.18 -9.67 4.89
N TYR A 104 9.17 -9.94 3.58
CA TYR A 104 8.79 -8.98 2.53
C TYR A 104 9.61 -7.68 2.50
N SER A 105 10.87 -7.71 2.96
CA SER A 105 11.73 -6.52 2.99
C SER A 105 11.87 -5.83 1.63
N SER A 106 11.97 -6.62 0.55
CA SER A 106 12.05 -6.09 -0.82
C SER A 106 10.76 -5.38 -1.25
N GLN A 107 9.60 -6.02 -1.06
CA GLN A 107 8.30 -5.42 -1.39
C GLN A 107 8.04 -4.16 -0.56
N ARG A 108 8.37 -4.21 0.74
CA ARG A 108 8.21 -3.07 1.65
C ARG A 108 9.02 -1.86 1.16
N GLU A 109 10.27 -2.08 0.75
CA GLU A 109 11.11 -1.00 0.25
C GLU A 109 10.61 -0.46 -1.11
N GLN A 110 10.11 -1.32 -1.99
CA GLN A 110 9.48 -0.90 -3.24
C GLN A 110 8.25 -0.02 -2.99
N VAL A 111 7.35 -0.43 -2.09
CA VAL A 111 6.16 0.35 -1.73
C VAL A 111 6.57 1.70 -1.14
N ARG A 112 7.56 1.72 -0.24
CA ARG A 112 8.07 2.97 0.34
C ARG A 112 8.63 3.91 -0.71
N ARG A 113 9.46 3.40 -1.63
CA ARG A 113 10.03 4.20 -2.72
C ARG A 113 8.94 4.82 -3.60
N VAL A 114 7.94 4.04 -4.00
CA VAL A 114 6.85 4.53 -4.84
C VAL A 114 5.99 5.54 -4.09
N ALA A 115 5.63 5.25 -2.84
CA ALA A 115 4.88 6.16 -2.00
C ALA A 115 5.61 7.49 -1.80
N GLU A 116 6.91 7.49 -1.50
CA GLU A 116 7.71 8.70 -1.33
C GLU A 116 7.80 9.51 -2.64
N SER A 117 7.91 8.84 -3.78
CA SER A 117 7.98 9.51 -5.08
C SER A 117 6.69 10.23 -5.47
N LEU A 118 5.52 9.70 -5.08
CA LEU A 118 4.21 10.24 -5.47
C LEU A 118 3.60 11.12 -4.38
N LEU A 119 3.92 10.84 -3.13
CA LEU A 119 3.37 11.45 -1.93
C LEU A 119 4.52 11.70 -0.93
N PRO A 120 5.40 12.68 -1.20
CA PRO A 120 6.57 12.93 -0.38
C PRO A 120 6.19 13.36 1.05
N GLY A 121 6.95 12.88 2.04
CA GLY A 121 6.71 13.19 3.46
C GLY A 121 5.53 12.45 4.09
N LEU A 122 5.09 11.34 3.48
CA LEU A 122 4.16 10.39 4.11
C LEU A 122 4.73 9.77 5.37
#